data_AF-A0A3N9USF0-F1
#
_entry.id   AF-A0A3N9USF0-F1
#
_cell.length_a   1.000
_cell.length_b   1.000
_cell.length_c   1.000
_cell.angle_alpha   90.00
_cell.angle_beta   90.00
_cell.angle_gamma   90.00
#
_symmetry.space_group_name_H-M   'P 1'
#
loop_
_entity.id
_entity.type
_entity.pdbx_description
1 polymer ?
#
loop_
_entity_poly.entity_id
_entity_poly.type
_entity_poly.pdbx_seq_one_letter_code
_entity_poly.pdbx_strand_id
1 'polypeptide(L)'
;MRFMNLASALVLFGLVFLFVAPKIALGESPIVVQADEVMAKIKLGLPTEYDHVIIHGNLTSERLGLTAKEILRIPFEVEMLPSDEPMVANSSIVITNSIIDGRVDFNNTIFHKQVSFENTFFVENVSFRYSTFEGDVSFAHSMFNKTGSFSGSQFNGKADFLQAYFNGPAFFIGSQFNSMANFYLAQFCKVASLRGAQFKGSASFVESQFCDYAEFAYSQFAADANFGETYFADAANFIGSQFAQTVEFNRTRFEKESSFEGAHFTGSARFLDPVFNKTTDFVSAQFDKDAYFNRARFAAPAFFAKSKFNDLVEFVECNFTSGVSFQQSNFLIDATFNNTKFIGPADFNSGNFLGFADFGGSQFDDGADFSNASFGGPADFSRSNIGGKIDLHDAQFEKNVYFESSKVNSIDLSKTRYEWLFLHWNSINHLEFDEAAYQKLINNYKRLQWQQDSTDCSSTYVNAIQTESANGPYWIMNAVGSIFSGNGSSTNRTNPKAS
;
A
#
# COMPACT_ATOMS: atom_id res chain seq x y z
N MET A 1 6.06 39.93 32.40
CA MET A 1 6.21 38.59 33.01
C MET A 1 4.83 38.00 33.30
N ARG A 2 4.24 37.30 32.32
CA ARG A 2 3.13 36.38 32.63
C ARG A 2 3.76 35.08 33.12
N PHE A 3 3.23 34.53 34.21
CA PHE A 3 3.75 33.33 34.84
C PHE A 3 3.69 32.16 33.86
N MET A 4 4.86 31.66 33.46
CA MET A 4 4.99 30.35 32.84
C MET A 4 4.49 29.31 33.85
N ASN A 5 3.57 28.45 33.44
CA ASN A 5 3.09 27.35 34.30
C ASN A 5 4.29 26.48 34.69
N LEU A 6 4.36 26.07 35.95
CA LEU A 6 5.42 25.24 36.53
C LEU A 6 5.78 24.01 35.67
N ALA A 7 4.78 23.39 35.01
CA ALA A 7 5.01 22.27 34.11
C ALA A 7 5.78 22.67 32.83
N SER A 8 5.42 23.81 32.22
CA SER A 8 6.12 24.37 31.06
C SER A 8 7.54 24.81 31.42
N ALA A 9 7.73 25.34 32.63
CA ALA A 9 9.05 25.72 33.13
C ALA A 9 9.98 24.50 33.33
N LEU A 10 9.46 23.40 33.87
CA LEU A 10 10.21 22.15 34.06
C LEU A 10 10.59 21.48 32.73
N VAL A 11 9.68 21.47 31.75
CA VAL A 11 9.95 20.96 30.39
C VAL A 11 11.01 21.81 29.70
N LEU A 12 10.87 23.14 29.73
CA LEU A 12 11.86 24.04 29.15
C LEU A 12 13.23 23.87 29.82
N PHE A 13 13.28 23.67 31.14
CA PHE A 13 14.53 23.42 31.87
C PHE A 13 15.19 22.10 31.45
N GLY A 14 14.42 21.02 31.32
CA GLY A 14 14.92 19.74 30.81
C GLY A 14 15.43 19.82 29.37
N LEU A 15 14.76 20.59 28.52
CA LEU A 15 15.15 20.80 27.13
C LEU A 15 16.40 21.68 27.00
N VAL A 16 16.58 22.67 27.88
CA VAL A 16 17.84 23.44 27.96
C VAL A 16 19.03 22.50 28.20
N PHE A 17 18.86 21.46 29.02
CA PHE A 17 19.89 20.43 29.24
C PHE A 17 20.08 19.46 28.06
N LEU A 18 19.13 19.33 27.15
CA LEU A 18 19.26 18.45 25.97
C LEU A 18 19.87 19.20 24.78
N PHE A 19 19.45 20.44 24.54
CA PHE A 19 19.81 21.21 23.34
C PHE A 19 20.98 22.16 23.57
N VAL A 20 21.12 22.73 24.78
CA VAL A 20 22.05 23.84 25.06
C VAL A 20 23.21 23.42 25.98
N ALA A 21 23.22 22.18 26.46
CA ALA A 21 24.10 21.70 27.53
C ALA A 21 25.62 21.64 27.30
N PRO A 22 26.17 21.52 26.07
CA PRO A 22 27.62 21.43 25.90
C PRO A 22 28.40 22.60 26.54
N LYS A 23 27.77 23.77 26.74
CA LYS A 23 28.34 24.90 27.52
C LYS A 23 27.83 25.01 28.96
N ILE A 24 26.64 24.51 29.27
CA ILE A 24 26.03 24.60 30.62
C ILE A 24 26.74 23.67 31.62
N ALA A 25 27.43 22.63 31.15
CA ALA A 25 28.29 21.78 31.99
C ALA A 25 29.38 22.54 32.78
N LEU A 26 29.63 23.81 32.45
CA LEU A 26 30.56 24.72 33.15
C LEU A 26 29.88 25.72 34.10
N GLY A 27 28.56 25.62 34.34
CA GLY A 27 27.83 26.52 35.23
C GLY A 27 27.43 27.87 34.63
N GLU A 28 27.53 28.02 33.30
CA GLU A 28 27.11 29.21 32.58
C GLU A 28 25.59 29.20 32.30
N SER A 29 24.94 30.34 32.54
CA SER A 29 23.54 30.54 32.15
C SER A 29 23.38 30.46 30.62
N PRO A 30 22.26 29.92 30.10
CA PRO A 30 22.04 29.84 28.66
C PRO A 30 22.09 31.22 28.02
N ILE A 31 22.72 31.32 26.85
CA ILE A 31 22.80 32.56 26.09
C ILE A 31 21.42 32.84 25.49
N VAL A 32 20.79 33.93 25.92
CA VAL A 32 19.49 34.38 25.38
C VAL A 32 19.72 35.46 24.32
N VAL A 33 19.20 35.23 23.12
CA VAL A 33 19.24 36.16 22.00
C VAL A 33 17.82 36.64 21.73
N GLN A 34 17.61 37.94 21.56
CA GLN A 34 16.28 38.45 21.21
C GLN A 34 16.00 38.22 19.72
N ALA A 35 14.80 37.74 19.40
CA ALA A 35 14.38 37.48 18.02
C ALA A 35 14.52 38.72 17.11
N ASP A 36 14.35 39.93 17.64
CA ASP A 36 14.52 41.18 16.87
C ASP A 36 15.94 41.36 16.35
N GLU A 37 16.96 40.93 17.10
CA GLU A 37 18.36 40.98 16.67
C GLU A 37 18.62 40.00 15.52
N VAL A 38 18.02 38.81 15.60
CA VAL A 38 18.05 37.79 14.55
C VAL A 38 17.38 38.33 13.29
N MET A 39 16.17 38.87 13.42
CA MET A 39 15.42 39.44 12.29
C MET A 39 16.13 40.65 11.66
N ALA A 40 16.79 41.49 12.45
CA ALA A 40 17.58 42.61 11.95
C ALA A 40 18.78 42.12 11.12
N LYS A 41 19.48 41.05 11.55
CA LYS A 41 20.57 40.44 10.76
C LYS A 41 20.05 39.89 9.43
N ILE A 42 18.94 39.15 9.44
CA ILE A 42 18.31 38.62 8.22
C ILE A 42 17.96 39.76 7.27
N LYS A 43 17.32 40.83 7.78
CA LYS A 43 16.96 42.01 6.98
C LYS A 43 18.18 42.71 6.36
N LEU A 44 19.29 42.78 7.09
CA LEU A 44 20.54 43.37 6.60
C LEU A 44 21.33 42.44 5.66
N GLY A 45 20.85 41.21 5.43
CA GLY A 45 21.54 40.21 4.61
C GLY A 45 22.82 39.65 5.26
N LEU A 46 22.98 39.85 6.56
CA LEU A 46 24.14 39.37 7.32
C LEU A 46 23.94 37.89 7.67
N PRO A 47 25.01 37.06 7.66
CA PRO A 47 24.92 35.68 8.15
C PRO A 47 24.33 35.64 9.57
N THR A 48 23.29 34.82 9.72
CA THR A 48 22.53 34.66 10.96
C THR A 48 22.87 33.29 11.54
N GLU A 49 24.02 33.24 12.22
CA GLU A 49 24.62 32.01 12.74
C GLU A 49 24.55 32.02 14.27
N TYR A 50 23.84 31.04 14.82
CA TYR A 50 23.66 30.86 16.27
C TYR A 50 23.74 29.38 16.61
N ASP A 51 24.42 29.07 17.71
CA ASP A 51 24.64 27.71 18.16
C ASP A 51 24.60 27.66 19.70
N HIS A 52 23.83 26.73 20.27
CA HIS A 52 23.62 26.63 21.71
C HIS A 52 23.02 27.90 22.35
N VAL A 53 21.94 28.43 21.76
CA VAL A 53 21.25 29.62 22.28
C VAL A 53 19.75 29.39 22.52
N ILE A 54 19.16 30.27 23.32
CA ILE A 54 17.71 30.43 23.39
C ILE A 54 17.35 31.71 22.63
N ILE A 55 16.66 31.58 21.51
CA ILE A 55 16.06 32.73 20.81
C ILE A 55 14.71 33.00 21.45
N HIS A 56 14.56 34.17 22.07
CA HIS A 56 13.32 34.57 22.73
C HIS A 56 12.57 35.60 21.90
N GLY A 57 11.28 35.34 21.64
CA GLY A 57 10.41 36.19 20.82
C GLY A 57 10.11 35.61 19.44
N ASN A 58 9.25 36.30 18.67
CA ASN A 58 8.75 35.80 17.40
C ASN A 58 9.69 36.12 16.22
N LEU A 59 10.01 35.11 15.42
CA LEU A 59 10.69 35.25 14.13
C LEU A 59 9.64 35.24 13.03
N THR A 60 9.30 36.40 12.45
CA THR A 60 8.21 36.49 11.47
C THR A 60 8.57 37.25 10.20
N SER A 61 8.06 36.81 9.04
CA SER A 61 8.41 37.38 7.74
C SER A 61 7.87 38.79 7.55
N GLU A 62 6.78 39.19 8.21
CA GLU A 62 6.25 40.56 8.10
C GLU A 62 7.29 41.61 8.54
N ARG A 63 8.17 41.24 9.47
CA ARG A 63 9.28 42.09 9.91
C ARG A 63 10.32 42.32 8.82
N LEU A 64 10.44 41.43 7.83
CA LEU A 64 11.33 41.65 6.68
C LEU A 64 10.85 42.78 5.76
N GLY A 65 9.57 43.17 5.85
CA GLY A 65 9.03 44.36 5.20
C GLY A 65 9.52 45.68 5.81
N LEU A 66 10.11 45.65 7.01
CA LEU A 66 10.55 46.83 7.75
C LEU A 66 12.04 47.12 7.54
N THR A 67 12.48 48.31 7.93
CA THR A 67 13.92 48.60 8.10
C THR A 67 14.46 47.95 9.38
N ALA A 68 15.76 47.66 9.42
CA ALA A 68 16.40 47.09 10.62
C ALA A 68 16.18 47.95 11.88
N LYS A 69 16.11 49.28 11.74
CA LYS A 69 15.87 50.20 12.85
C LYS A 69 14.44 50.09 13.39
N GLU A 70 13.46 49.83 12.52
CA GLU A 70 12.07 49.61 12.92
C GLU A 70 11.91 48.25 13.62
N ILE A 71 12.55 47.20 13.08
CA ILE A 71 12.57 45.86 13.71
C ILE A 71 13.03 45.94 15.16
N LEU A 72 14.12 46.66 15.43
CA LEU A 72 14.69 46.80 16.78
C LEU A 72 13.88 47.69 17.73
N ARG A 73 12.83 48.36 17.24
CA ARG A 73 12.02 49.31 18.03
C ARG A 73 10.58 48.85 18.24
N ILE A 74 10.07 47.97 17.39
CA ILE A 74 8.69 47.50 17.44
C ILE A 74 8.61 46.30 18.41
N PRO A 75 7.74 46.36 19.44
CA PRO A 75 7.51 45.22 20.31
C PRO A 75 7.00 44.01 19.53
N PHE A 76 7.47 42.81 19.87
CA PHE A 76 7.11 41.57 19.16
C PHE A 76 5.64 41.14 19.25
N GLU A 77 4.87 41.82 20.10
CA GLU A 77 3.44 41.57 20.35
C GLU A 77 2.53 42.25 19.32
N VAL A 78 3.09 43.12 18.46
CA VAL A 78 2.33 43.80 17.40
C VAL A 78 2.07 42.85 16.24
N GLU A 79 0.79 42.50 16.02
CA GLU A 79 0.37 41.76 14.82
C GLU A 79 0.50 42.66 13.58
N MET A 80 1.24 42.19 12.59
CA MET A 80 1.36 42.84 11.29
C MET A 80 0.42 42.17 10.28
N LEU A 81 -0.15 42.98 9.39
CA LEU A 81 -0.97 42.43 8.30
C LEU A 81 -0.09 41.61 7.34
N PRO A 82 -0.58 40.49 6.81
CA PRO A 82 0.13 39.72 5.80
C PRO A 82 0.36 40.57 4.54
N SER A 83 1.51 40.39 3.90
CA SER A 83 1.81 40.96 2.58
C SER A 83 1.43 39.96 1.48
N ASP A 84 0.82 40.46 0.41
CA ASP A 84 0.57 39.70 -0.82
C ASP A 84 1.87 39.44 -1.59
N GLU A 85 2.84 40.36 -1.51
CA GLU A 85 4.16 40.18 -2.12
C GLU A 85 5.05 39.28 -1.27
N PRO A 86 5.85 38.39 -1.90
CA PRO A 86 6.75 37.52 -1.18
C PRO A 86 7.85 38.30 -0.47
N MET A 87 8.12 37.93 0.79
CA MET A 87 9.25 38.46 1.55
C MET A 87 10.55 37.81 1.11
N VAL A 88 11.68 38.49 1.29
CA VAL A 88 12.98 38.01 0.82
C VAL A 88 13.99 37.96 1.97
N ALA A 89 14.61 36.79 2.15
CA ALA A 89 15.73 36.57 3.07
C ALA A 89 17.01 36.26 2.27
N ASN A 90 17.94 37.21 2.26
CA ASN A 90 19.21 37.15 1.51
C ASN A 90 20.42 36.72 2.37
N SER A 91 20.18 36.32 3.60
CA SER A 91 21.17 35.83 4.57
C SER A 91 21.17 34.30 4.64
N SER A 92 22.34 33.71 4.92
CA SER A 92 22.36 32.35 5.48
C SER A 92 21.75 32.39 6.88
N ILE A 93 20.87 31.44 7.20
CA ILE A 93 20.24 31.30 8.51
C ILE A 93 20.64 29.94 9.05
N VAL A 94 21.50 29.90 10.06
CA VAL A 94 22.00 28.66 10.68
C VAL A 94 21.81 28.80 12.17
N ILE A 95 20.78 28.16 12.70
CA ILE A 95 20.45 28.15 14.13
C ILE A 95 20.47 26.69 14.57
N THR A 96 21.53 26.27 15.26
CA THR A 96 21.76 24.86 15.61
C THR A 96 21.78 24.64 17.11
N ASN A 97 21.44 23.42 17.56
CA ASN A 97 21.51 23.05 18.98
C ASN A 97 20.80 24.07 19.89
N SER A 98 19.65 24.58 19.46
CA SER A 98 19.06 25.81 20.04
C SER A 98 17.60 25.62 20.39
N ILE A 99 17.08 26.53 21.20
CA ILE A 99 15.65 26.63 21.52
C ILE A 99 15.11 27.91 20.92
N ILE A 100 13.99 27.82 20.21
CA ILE A 100 13.25 29.01 19.76
C ILE A 100 11.96 29.11 20.58
N ASP A 101 11.98 30.02 21.54
CA ASP A 101 10.90 30.36 22.46
C ASP A 101 10.07 31.51 21.90
N GLY A 102 9.31 31.19 20.85
CA GLY A 102 8.43 32.11 20.13
C GLY A 102 7.96 31.51 18.82
N ARG A 103 6.96 32.13 18.19
CA ARG A 103 6.44 31.70 16.89
C ARG A 103 7.51 31.87 15.82
N VAL A 104 7.63 30.89 14.93
CA VAL A 104 8.39 30.99 13.69
C VAL A 104 7.42 31.03 12.53
N ASP A 105 7.34 32.16 11.84
CA ASP A 105 6.45 32.33 10.69
C ASP A 105 7.17 33.00 9.53
N PHE A 106 7.61 32.19 8.58
CA PHE A 106 8.16 32.67 7.32
C PHE A 106 7.27 32.30 6.14
N ASN A 107 5.96 32.50 6.30
CA ASN A 107 5.03 32.34 5.19
C ASN A 107 5.39 33.29 4.04
N ASN A 108 5.13 32.84 2.80
CA ASN A 108 5.37 33.58 1.57
C ASN A 108 6.78 34.22 1.52
N THR A 109 7.82 33.49 1.94
CA THR A 109 9.19 34.00 2.01
C THR A 109 10.12 33.24 1.05
N ILE A 110 10.96 33.95 0.32
CA ILE A 110 12.01 33.40 -0.55
C ILE A 110 13.34 33.46 0.21
N PHE A 111 13.94 32.30 0.44
CA PHE A 111 15.26 32.14 1.03
C PHE A 111 16.28 31.87 -0.07
N HIS A 112 17.10 32.87 -0.39
CA HIS A 112 18.13 32.76 -1.45
C HIS A 112 19.38 31.99 -1.00
N LYS A 113 19.54 31.76 0.30
CA LYS A 113 20.71 31.08 0.89
C LYS A 113 20.25 29.95 1.81
N GLN A 114 21.23 29.16 2.26
CA GLN A 114 21.08 28.07 3.20
C GLN A 114 20.21 28.44 4.41
N VAL A 115 19.33 27.51 4.80
CA VAL A 115 18.57 27.55 6.04
C VAL A 115 18.83 26.27 6.83
N SER A 116 19.29 26.36 8.06
CA SER A 116 19.49 25.20 8.94
C SER A 116 18.96 25.50 10.33
N PHE A 117 18.13 24.58 10.81
CA PHE A 117 17.57 24.50 12.15
C PHE A 117 17.92 23.16 12.81
N GLU A 118 19.10 22.61 12.50
CA GLU A 118 19.51 21.30 12.99
C GLU A 118 19.53 21.25 14.52
N ASN A 119 18.99 20.17 15.07
CA ASN A 119 18.88 19.96 16.50
C ASN A 119 18.26 21.18 17.22
N THR A 120 17.19 21.75 16.65
CA THR A 120 16.47 22.90 17.23
C THR A 120 15.13 22.47 17.83
N PHE A 121 14.83 22.93 19.04
CA PHE A 121 13.51 22.79 19.66
C PHE A 121 12.65 24.04 19.40
N PHE A 122 11.56 23.87 18.67
CA PHE A 122 10.55 24.91 18.45
C PHE A 122 9.45 24.78 19.50
N VAL A 123 9.38 25.74 20.42
CA VAL A 123 8.41 25.74 21.54
C VAL A 123 6.97 25.96 21.03
N GLU A 124 6.83 26.86 20.06
CA GLU A 124 5.57 27.34 19.50
C GLU A 124 5.37 26.88 18.05
N ASN A 125 4.29 27.32 17.40
CA ASN A 125 3.99 26.97 16.01
C ASN A 125 5.09 27.45 15.04
N VAL A 126 5.36 26.60 14.04
CA VAL A 126 6.28 26.87 12.94
C VAL A 126 5.53 26.86 11.62
N SER A 127 5.73 27.89 10.79
CA SER A 127 5.06 28.02 9.50
C SER A 127 6.01 28.55 8.43
N PHE A 128 6.07 27.85 7.31
CA PHE A 128 6.82 28.16 6.09
C PHE A 128 5.90 28.02 4.86
N ARG A 129 4.61 28.31 5.02
CA ARG A 129 3.62 28.09 3.97
C ARG A 129 3.92 28.97 2.76
N TYR A 130 3.84 28.40 1.57
CA TYR A 130 4.13 29.10 0.31
C TYR A 130 5.54 29.74 0.25
N SER A 131 6.47 29.31 1.10
CA SER A 131 7.86 29.77 1.05
C SER A 131 8.64 29.05 -0.06
N THR A 132 9.73 29.64 -0.51
CA THR A 132 10.66 29.04 -1.47
C THR A 132 12.06 29.00 -0.88
N PHE A 133 12.65 27.81 -0.78
CA PHE A 133 14.05 27.61 -0.39
C PHE A 133 14.86 27.36 -1.67
N GLU A 134 15.67 28.32 -2.08
CA GLU A 134 16.51 28.17 -3.27
C GLU A 134 17.73 27.27 -3.03
N GLY A 135 18.26 27.29 -1.80
CA GLY A 135 19.34 26.42 -1.35
C GLY A 135 18.86 25.21 -0.53
N ASP A 136 19.82 24.46 0.00
CA ASP A 136 19.53 23.35 0.92
C ASP A 136 18.91 23.87 2.23
N VAL A 137 17.95 23.10 2.75
CA VAL A 137 17.33 23.33 4.05
C VAL A 137 17.45 22.10 4.94
N SER A 138 17.78 22.31 6.21
CA SER A 138 17.87 21.23 7.19
C SER A 138 17.07 21.53 8.45
N PHE A 139 16.24 20.58 8.83
CA PHE A 139 15.50 20.45 10.08
C PHE A 139 15.89 19.15 10.79
N ALA A 140 17.06 18.57 10.46
CA ALA A 140 17.49 17.29 11.02
C ALA A 140 17.57 17.36 12.55
N HIS A 141 17.09 16.31 13.22
CA HIS A 141 17.03 16.18 14.68
C HIS A 141 16.20 17.27 15.39
N SER A 142 15.48 18.10 14.64
CA SER A 142 14.67 19.17 15.24
C SER A 142 13.37 18.61 15.83
N MET A 143 12.78 19.38 16.75
CA MET A 143 11.55 19.02 17.43
C MET A 143 10.52 20.14 17.34
N PHE A 144 9.37 19.84 16.76
CA PHE A 144 8.22 20.73 16.62
C PHE A 144 7.20 20.41 17.70
N ASN A 145 7.18 21.22 18.76
CA ASN A 145 6.32 20.97 19.91
C ASN A 145 4.83 21.15 19.59
N LYS A 146 4.52 22.14 18.75
CA LYS A 146 3.17 22.41 18.22
C LYS A 146 3.14 22.16 16.71
N THR A 147 2.26 22.85 15.98
CA THR A 147 2.09 22.63 14.55
C THR A 147 3.34 23.07 13.77
N GLY A 148 3.80 22.21 12.85
CA GLY A 148 4.81 22.53 11.83
C GLY A 148 4.19 22.51 10.43
N SER A 149 4.10 23.65 9.76
CA SER A 149 3.48 23.74 8.43
C SER A 149 4.46 24.22 7.36
N PHE A 150 4.56 23.43 6.30
CA PHE A 150 5.33 23.65 5.08
C PHE A 150 4.40 23.62 3.84
N SER A 151 3.09 23.75 4.02
CA SER A 151 2.11 23.61 2.95
C SER A 151 2.34 24.60 1.81
N GLY A 152 2.37 24.12 0.57
CA GLY A 152 2.62 24.91 -0.62
C GLY A 152 4.05 25.44 -0.76
N SER A 153 4.98 25.06 0.13
CA SER A 153 6.38 25.48 0.02
C SER A 153 7.09 24.79 -1.14
N GLN A 154 8.18 25.40 -1.61
CA GLN A 154 9.05 24.87 -2.66
C GLN A 154 10.47 24.71 -2.12
N PHE A 155 11.01 23.50 -2.19
CA PHE A 155 12.38 23.17 -1.82
C PHE A 155 13.17 22.89 -3.09
N ASN A 156 13.97 23.86 -3.54
CA ASN A 156 14.79 23.73 -4.74
C ASN A 156 16.12 23.03 -4.47
N GLY A 157 16.69 23.24 -3.27
CA GLY A 157 17.76 22.42 -2.72
C GLY A 157 17.25 21.17 -2.00
N LYS A 158 18.16 20.43 -1.38
CA LYS A 158 17.83 19.28 -0.53
C LYS A 158 17.00 19.74 0.68
N ALA A 159 16.00 18.95 1.05
CA ALA A 159 15.21 19.18 2.24
C ALA A 159 15.41 18.02 3.23
N ASP A 160 16.12 18.29 4.33
CA ASP A 160 16.47 17.29 5.32
C ASP A 160 15.60 17.39 6.58
N PHE A 161 14.85 16.33 6.86
CA PHE A 161 14.03 16.11 8.06
C PHE A 161 14.46 14.82 8.77
N LEU A 162 15.71 14.38 8.58
CA LEU A 162 16.32 13.26 9.29
C LEU A 162 16.03 13.34 10.78
N GLN A 163 15.37 12.31 11.35
CA GLN A 163 15.04 12.27 12.77
C GLN A 163 14.33 13.54 13.28
N ALA A 164 13.54 14.23 12.44
CA ALA A 164 12.70 15.31 12.91
C ALA A 164 11.51 14.76 13.70
N TYR A 165 11.20 15.37 14.84
CA TYR A 165 10.11 14.97 15.72
C TYR A 165 8.98 16.00 15.69
N PHE A 166 7.83 15.62 15.16
CA PHE A 166 6.62 16.43 15.14
C PHE A 166 5.67 15.98 16.25
N ASN A 167 5.73 16.68 17.40
CA ASN A 167 4.81 16.43 18.52
C ASN A 167 3.40 16.95 18.23
N GLY A 168 3.31 18.05 17.48
CA GLY A 168 2.05 18.56 16.92
C GLY A 168 1.84 18.12 15.46
N PRO A 169 0.73 18.56 14.83
CA PRO A 169 0.44 18.24 13.44
C PRO A 169 1.52 18.73 12.47
N ALA A 170 1.81 17.95 11.44
CA ALA A 170 2.77 18.28 10.39
C ALA A 170 2.07 18.39 9.02
N PHE A 171 2.22 19.53 8.35
CA PHE A 171 1.52 19.79 7.08
C PHE A 171 2.49 20.11 5.95
N PHE A 172 2.53 19.28 4.92
CA PHE A 172 3.27 19.43 3.66
C PHE A 172 2.33 19.46 2.45
N ILE A 173 1.08 19.90 2.66
CA ILE A 173 0.03 19.85 1.65
C ILE A 173 0.46 20.67 0.43
N GLY A 174 0.54 20.03 -0.73
CA GLY A 174 0.93 20.67 -1.98
C GLY A 174 2.35 21.24 -2.02
N SER A 175 3.24 20.84 -1.10
CA SER A 175 4.65 21.26 -1.16
C SER A 175 5.37 20.58 -2.33
N GLN A 176 6.43 21.23 -2.83
CA GLN A 176 7.24 20.72 -3.92
C GLN A 176 8.68 20.50 -3.46
N PHE A 177 9.16 19.27 -3.56
CA PHE A 177 10.56 18.89 -3.32
C PHE A 177 11.24 18.67 -4.67
N ASN A 178 11.93 19.69 -5.17
CA ASN A 178 12.57 19.65 -6.49
C ASN A 178 13.92 18.93 -6.46
N SER A 179 14.47 18.67 -5.27
CA SER A 179 15.63 17.83 -5.01
C SER A 179 15.28 16.74 -3.98
N MET A 180 16.29 16.10 -3.40
CA MET A 180 16.12 15.04 -2.39
C MET A 180 15.34 15.53 -1.17
N ALA A 181 14.35 14.74 -0.75
CA ALA A 181 13.61 14.92 0.51
C ALA A 181 13.91 13.75 1.45
N ASN A 182 14.48 14.03 2.62
CA ASN A 182 14.89 13.02 3.58
C ASN A 182 14.04 13.09 4.84
N PHE A 183 13.19 12.09 5.09
CA PHE A 183 12.42 11.89 6.32
C PHE A 183 12.84 10.60 7.05
N TYR A 184 14.07 10.13 6.83
CA TYR A 184 14.60 8.94 7.52
C TYR A 184 14.46 9.09 9.03
N LEU A 185 13.87 8.08 9.70
CA LEU A 185 13.60 8.06 11.14
C LEU A 185 12.77 9.24 11.67
N ALA A 186 12.08 10.01 10.82
CA ALA A 186 11.20 11.09 11.27
C ALA A 186 10.01 10.52 12.05
N GLN A 187 9.53 11.26 13.05
CA GLN A 187 8.40 10.86 13.89
C GLN A 187 7.27 11.88 13.85
N PHE A 188 6.07 11.42 13.54
CA PHE A 188 4.86 12.21 13.47
C PHE A 188 3.86 11.73 14.53
N CYS A 189 3.83 12.40 15.68
CA CYS A 189 3.01 12.01 16.84
C CYS A 189 1.53 12.40 16.71
N LYS A 190 1.21 13.22 15.71
CA LYS A 190 -0.12 13.70 15.33
C LYS A 190 -0.26 13.64 13.82
N VAL A 191 -1.45 13.99 13.33
CA VAL A 191 -1.77 14.02 11.90
C VAL A 191 -0.62 14.58 11.06
N ALA A 192 -0.20 13.81 10.07
CA ALA A 192 0.78 14.21 9.07
C ALA A 192 0.11 14.21 7.69
N SER A 193 0.01 15.37 7.05
CA SER A 193 -0.60 15.47 5.71
C SER A 193 0.42 15.95 4.69
N LEU A 194 0.71 15.07 3.75
CA LEU A 194 1.48 15.28 2.53
C LEU A 194 0.58 15.22 1.29
N ARG A 195 -0.73 15.52 1.47
CA ARG A 195 -1.71 15.49 0.39
C ARG A 195 -1.27 16.37 -0.78
N GLY A 196 -1.23 15.80 -1.98
CA GLY A 196 -0.82 16.51 -3.19
C GLY A 196 0.62 17.00 -3.20
N ALA A 197 1.47 16.57 -2.27
CA ALA A 197 2.90 16.90 -2.29
C ALA A 197 3.57 16.30 -3.54
N GLN A 198 4.54 17.01 -4.08
CA GLN A 198 5.26 16.64 -5.29
C GLN A 198 6.74 16.42 -4.97
N PHE A 199 7.23 15.21 -5.17
CA PHE A 199 8.63 14.83 -5.00
C PHE A 199 9.26 14.62 -6.38
N LYS A 200 9.95 15.63 -6.88
CA LYS A 200 10.68 15.52 -8.16
C LYS A 200 12.06 14.88 -7.98
N GLY A 201 12.67 15.04 -6.80
CA GLY A 201 13.80 14.25 -6.35
C GLY A 201 13.38 13.05 -5.50
N SER A 202 14.35 12.20 -5.14
CA SER A 202 14.10 11.00 -4.32
C SER A 202 13.54 11.35 -2.95
N ALA A 203 12.57 10.56 -2.48
CA ALA A 203 11.94 10.73 -1.17
C ALA A 203 12.18 9.52 -0.28
N SER A 204 12.77 9.73 0.90
CA SER A 204 12.99 8.65 1.89
C SER A 204 12.13 8.88 3.12
N PHE A 205 11.33 7.88 3.49
CA PHE A 205 10.55 7.77 4.73
C PHE A 205 10.97 6.52 5.54
N VAL A 206 12.15 5.97 5.24
CA VAL A 206 12.62 4.71 5.83
C VAL A 206 12.69 4.84 7.35
N GLU A 207 12.18 3.83 8.05
CA GLU A 207 12.07 3.76 9.52
C GLU A 207 11.32 4.94 10.17
N SER A 208 10.58 5.74 9.39
CA SER A 208 9.73 6.80 9.94
C SER A 208 8.51 6.22 10.67
N GLN A 209 7.93 7.00 11.57
CA GLN A 209 6.80 6.60 12.39
C GLN A 209 5.67 7.63 12.29
N PHE A 210 4.48 7.15 11.94
CA PHE A 210 3.24 7.92 11.91
C PHE A 210 2.32 7.38 13.00
N CYS A 211 2.23 8.08 14.13
CA CYS A 211 1.48 7.64 15.31
C CYS A 211 -0.03 7.91 15.22
N ASP A 212 -0.44 8.72 14.25
CA ASP A 212 -1.79 9.20 13.98
C ASP A 212 -2.02 9.20 12.45
N TYR A 213 -3.15 9.70 11.97
CA TYR A 213 -3.53 9.66 10.56
C TYR A 213 -2.45 10.23 9.62
N ALA A 214 -2.06 9.43 8.62
CA ALA A 214 -1.07 9.78 7.61
C ALA A 214 -1.72 9.93 6.23
N GLU A 215 -1.64 11.13 5.65
CA GLU A 215 -2.31 11.45 4.39
C GLU A 215 -1.30 11.72 3.26
N PHE A 216 -1.22 10.82 2.30
CA PHE A 216 -0.43 10.90 1.06
C PHE A 216 -1.32 10.96 -0.20
N ALA A 217 -2.64 11.16 -0.04
CA ALA A 217 -3.58 11.16 -1.15
C ALA A 217 -3.15 12.15 -2.25
N TYR A 218 -3.20 11.71 -3.51
CA TYR A 218 -2.82 12.47 -4.70
C TYR A 218 -1.38 13.02 -4.72
N SER A 219 -0.50 12.51 -3.85
CA SER A 219 0.93 12.83 -3.91
C SER A 219 1.57 12.25 -5.17
N GLN A 220 2.63 12.89 -5.62
CA GLN A 220 3.34 12.52 -6.86
C GLN A 220 4.82 12.33 -6.55
N PHE A 221 5.33 11.12 -6.79
CA PHE A 221 6.74 10.76 -6.66
C PHE A 221 7.31 10.54 -8.06
N ALA A 222 7.99 11.55 -8.60
CA ALA A 222 8.58 11.48 -9.94
C ALA A 222 9.92 10.73 -9.97
N ALA A 223 10.55 10.57 -8.80
CA ALA A 223 11.75 9.77 -8.58
C ALA A 223 11.47 8.64 -7.55
N ASP A 224 12.50 7.88 -7.18
CA ASP A 224 12.34 6.76 -6.24
C ASP A 224 11.78 7.23 -4.88
N ALA A 225 10.86 6.44 -4.33
CA ALA A 225 10.24 6.66 -3.03
C ALA A 225 10.43 5.44 -2.13
N ASN A 226 10.88 5.64 -0.89
CA ASN A 226 11.17 4.54 0.02
C ASN A 226 10.44 4.70 1.37
N PHE A 227 9.50 3.79 1.64
CA PHE A 227 8.74 3.63 2.89
C PHE A 227 9.14 2.33 3.61
N GLY A 228 10.33 1.81 3.33
CA GLY A 228 10.86 0.60 3.96
C GLY A 228 10.92 0.74 5.47
N GLU A 229 10.43 -0.28 6.18
CA GLU A 229 10.41 -0.32 7.65
C GLU A 229 9.63 0.85 8.30
N THR A 230 8.81 1.57 7.53
CA THR A 230 7.90 2.60 8.07
C THR A 230 6.79 1.97 8.91
N TYR A 231 6.42 2.65 9.99
CA TYR A 231 5.34 2.24 10.88
C TYR A 231 4.17 3.24 10.85
N PHE A 232 3.00 2.79 10.40
CA PHE A 232 1.74 3.53 10.43
C PHE A 232 0.86 2.96 11.56
N ALA A 233 0.81 3.67 12.69
CA ALA A 233 0.05 3.25 13.87
C ALA A 233 -1.46 3.53 13.75
N ASP A 234 -1.84 4.50 12.93
CA ASP A 234 -3.21 4.80 12.54
C ASP A 234 -3.40 4.68 11.02
N ALA A 235 -4.54 5.11 10.49
CA ALA A 235 -4.89 4.92 9.10
C ALA A 235 -3.94 5.68 8.15
N ALA A 236 -3.61 5.04 7.03
CA ALA A 236 -2.68 5.57 6.04
C ALA A 236 -3.34 5.65 4.66
N ASN A 237 -3.38 6.84 4.08
CA ASN A 237 -4.12 7.11 2.85
C ASN A 237 -3.19 7.49 1.70
N PHE A 238 -3.09 6.63 0.69
CA PHE A 238 -2.35 6.78 -0.57
C PHE A 238 -3.27 6.85 -1.80
N ILE A 239 -4.56 7.16 -1.61
CA ILE A 239 -5.56 7.22 -2.69
C ILE A 239 -5.08 8.12 -3.84
N GLY A 240 -5.11 7.60 -5.05
CA GLY A 240 -4.74 8.33 -6.27
C GLY A 240 -3.30 8.85 -6.30
N SER A 241 -2.42 8.33 -5.44
CA SER A 241 -0.99 8.65 -5.47
C SER A 241 -0.32 8.09 -6.73
N GLN A 242 0.76 8.73 -7.17
CA GLN A 242 1.48 8.37 -8.39
C GLN A 242 2.96 8.13 -8.09
N PHE A 243 3.48 6.99 -8.52
CA PHE A 243 4.88 6.59 -8.36
C PHE A 243 5.48 6.34 -9.74
N ALA A 244 6.23 7.31 -10.25
CA ALA A 244 6.79 7.26 -11.60
C ALA A 244 8.00 6.33 -11.72
N GLN A 245 8.73 6.14 -10.61
CA GLN A 245 9.89 5.25 -10.49
C GLN A 245 9.64 4.20 -9.40
N THR A 246 10.69 3.57 -8.89
CA THR A 246 10.53 2.47 -7.92
C THR A 246 9.95 2.99 -6.61
N VAL A 247 8.97 2.27 -6.07
CA VAL A 247 8.50 2.49 -4.70
C VAL A 247 8.70 1.24 -3.85
N GLU A 248 9.19 1.44 -2.63
CA GLU A 248 9.41 0.36 -1.66
C GLU A 248 8.58 0.56 -0.40
N PHE A 249 7.78 -0.44 -0.04
CA PHE A 249 7.05 -0.62 1.21
C PHE A 249 7.50 -1.91 1.91
N ASN A 250 8.80 -2.23 1.77
CA ASN A 250 9.37 -3.45 2.31
C ASN A 250 9.34 -3.41 3.84
N ARG A 251 8.82 -4.46 4.48
CA ARG A 251 8.66 -4.55 5.95
C ARG A 251 7.89 -3.38 6.56
N THR A 252 7.08 -2.67 5.77
CA THR A 252 6.18 -1.64 6.28
C THR A 252 5.05 -2.28 7.07
N ARG A 253 4.64 -1.62 8.15
CA ARG A 253 3.57 -2.10 9.04
C ARG A 253 2.44 -1.07 9.11
N PHE A 254 1.24 -1.50 8.73
CA PHE A 254 -0.01 -0.75 8.80
C PHE A 254 -0.90 -1.34 9.89
N GLU A 255 -1.06 -0.61 11.00
CA GLU A 255 -1.86 -1.06 12.15
C GLU A 255 -3.36 -0.92 11.94
N LYS A 256 -3.76 0.08 11.17
CA LYS A 256 -5.14 0.44 10.85
C LYS A 256 -5.37 0.37 9.34
N GLU A 257 -6.53 0.86 8.91
CA GLU A 257 -6.96 0.85 7.53
C GLU A 257 -5.92 1.55 6.64
N SER A 258 -5.61 0.95 5.51
CA SER A 258 -4.74 1.55 4.50
C SER A 258 -5.41 1.52 3.13
N SER A 259 -5.24 2.59 2.35
CA SER A 259 -5.84 2.65 1.01
C SER A 259 -4.85 3.18 -0.01
N PHE A 260 -4.73 2.45 -1.10
CA PHE A 260 -4.04 2.73 -2.35
C PHE A 260 -5.04 2.73 -3.51
N GLU A 261 -6.33 2.99 -3.23
CA GLU A 261 -7.39 3.02 -4.23
C GLU A 261 -6.99 3.98 -5.37
N GLY A 262 -7.04 3.48 -6.61
CA GLY A 262 -6.67 4.25 -7.80
C GLY A 262 -5.23 4.74 -7.84
N ALA A 263 -4.33 4.24 -6.98
CA ALA A 263 -2.91 4.57 -7.04
C ALA A 263 -2.30 4.02 -8.34
N HIS A 264 -1.33 4.75 -8.89
CA HIS A 264 -0.66 4.40 -10.14
C HIS A 264 0.85 4.25 -9.93
N PHE A 265 1.32 3.01 -10.08
CA PHE A 265 2.71 2.61 -10.01
C PHE A 265 3.24 2.43 -11.44
N THR A 266 3.87 3.47 -11.99
CA THR A 266 4.51 3.40 -13.31
C THR A 266 5.84 2.64 -13.24
N GLY A 267 6.59 2.82 -12.15
CA GLY A 267 7.77 2.01 -11.83
C GLY A 267 7.42 0.78 -11.00
N SER A 268 8.43 -0.03 -10.68
CA SER A 268 8.23 -1.25 -9.89
C SER A 268 7.73 -0.93 -8.47
N ALA A 269 6.76 -1.72 -7.99
CA ALA A 269 6.20 -1.60 -6.66
C ALA A 269 6.60 -2.79 -5.79
N ARG A 270 7.32 -2.54 -4.68
CA ARG A 270 7.84 -3.58 -3.81
C ARG A 270 7.17 -3.53 -2.44
N PHE A 271 6.38 -4.54 -2.14
CA PHE A 271 5.75 -4.83 -0.87
C PHE A 271 6.28 -6.17 -0.36
N LEU A 272 7.59 -6.25 -0.04
CA LEU A 272 8.21 -7.46 0.49
C LEU A 272 8.07 -7.53 2.01
N ASP A 273 7.48 -8.61 2.52
CA ASP A 273 7.20 -8.82 3.95
C ASP A 273 6.38 -7.71 4.66
N PRO A 274 5.39 -7.03 4.03
CA PRO A 274 4.57 -6.04 4.70
C PRO A 274 3.55 -6.71 5.63
N VAL A 275 3.06 -5.94 6.60
CA VAL A 275 1.99 -6.38 7.51
C VAL A 275 0.85 -5.37 7.46
N PHE A 276 -0.33 -5.85 7.04
CA PHE A 276 -1.59 -5.12 7.05
C PHE A 276 -2.51 -5.72 8.12
N ASN A 277 -2.65 -5.03 9.26
CA ASN A 277 -3.41 -5.53 10.42
C ASN A 277 -4.92 -5.25 10.33
N LYS A 278 -5.31 -4.31 9.47
CA LYS A 278 -6.71 -3.99 9.13
C LYS A 278 -6.89 -3.97 7.63
N THR A 279 -8.09 -3.60 7.20
CA THR A 279 -8.48 -3.60 5.80
C THR A 279 -7.48 -2.83 4.96
N THR A 280 -7.08 -3.41 3.83
CA THR A 280 -6.26 -2.72 2.83
C THR A 280 -6.99 -2.67 1.50
N ASP A 281 -6.94 -1.52 0.87
CA ASP A 281 -7.63 -1.25 -0.38
C ASP A 281 -6.63 -0.91 -1.49
N PHE A 282 -6.68 -1.65 -2.59
CA PHE A 282 -5.96 -1.45 -3.84
C PHE A 282 -6.95 -1.43 -5.02
N VAL A 283 -8.24 -1.17 -4.77
CA VAL A 283 -9.27 -1.17 -5.82
C VAL A 283 -8.88 -0.18 -6.91
N SER A 284 -8.96 -0.65 -8.16
CA SER A 284 -8.57 0.12 -9.35
C SER A 284 -7.12 0.62 -9.36
N ALA A 285 -6.23 0.06 -8.53
CA ALA A 285 -4.80 0.36 -8.60
C ALA A 285 -4.19 -0.15 -9.92
N GLN A 286 -3.20 0.56 -10.43
CA GLN A 286 -2.52 0.22 -11.67
C GLN A 286 -1.02 0.05 -11.45
N PHE A 287 -0.48 -1.08 -11.88
CA PHE A 287 0.93 -1.44 -11.82
C PHE A 287 1.44 -1.66 -13.26
N ASP A 288 2.27 -0.75 -13.76
CA ASP A 288 2.79 -0.80 -15.14
C ASP A 288 4.07 -1.63 -15.30
N LYS A 289 4.72 -1.90 -14.16
CA LYS A 289 5.94 -2.68 -14.01
C LYS A 289 5.75 -3.70 -12.89
N ASP A 290 6.78 -4.50 -12.65
CA ASP A 290 6.76 -5.58 -11.68
C ASP A 290 6.20 -5.14 -10.32
N ALA A 291 5.22 -5.91 -9.83
CA ALA A 291 4.59 -5.70 -8.53
C ALA A 291 4.86 -6.93 -7.64
N TYR A 292 5.52 -6.71 -6.50
CA TYR A 292 5.89 -7.78 -5.58
C TYR A 292 5.18 -7.61 -4.25
N PHE A 293 4.43 -8.62 -3.83
CA PHE A 293 3.75 -8.70 -2.52
C PHE A 293 4.30 -9.87 -1.68
N ASN A 294 5.50 -10.35 -2.00
CA ASN A 294 6.00 -11.61 -1.45
C ASN A 294 6.05 -11.59 0.07
N ARG A 295 5.52 -12.65 0.69
CA ARG A 295 5.39 -12.83 2.14
C ARG A 295 4.54 -11.76 2.83
N ALA A 296 3.68 -11.06 2.09
CA ALA A 296 2.73 -10.13 2.67
C ALA A 296 1.72 -10.83 3.57
N ARG A 297 1.36 -10.15 4.66
CA ARG A 297 0.40 -10.65 5.66
C ARG A 297 -0.78 -9.70 5.73
N PHE A 298 -1.96 -10.20 5.39
CA PHE A 298 -3.23 -9.48 5.44
C PHE A 298 -4.11 -10.10 6.52
N ALA A 299 -4.20 -9.46 7.68
CA ALA A 299 -4.96 -9.97 8.82
C ALA A 299 -6.48 -9.74 8.68
N ALA A 300 -6.86 -8.71 7.92
CA ALA A 300 -8.24 -8.36 7.61
C ALA A 300 -8.47 -8.36 6.09
N PRO A 301 -9.69 -8.05 5.58
CA PRO A 301 -9.97 -8.10 4.16
C PRO A 301 -9.01 -7.26 3.31
N ALA A 302 -8.61 -7.81 2.17
CA ALA A 302 -7.76 -7.13 1.18
C ALA A 302 -8.49 -7.01 -0.16
N PHE A 303 -8.57 -5.81 -0.70
CA PHE A 303 -9.32 -5.54 -1.94
C PHE A 303 -8.38 -5.12 -3.05
N PHE A 304 -8.31 -5.90 -4.12
CA PHE A 304 -7.59 -5.62 -5.36
C PHE A 304 -8.55 -5.55 -6.55
N ALA A 305 -9.87 -5.49 -6.33
CA ALA A 305 -10.84 -5.53 -7.42
C ALA A 305 -10.58 -4.45 -8.47
N LYS A 306 -10.71 -4.81 -9.75
CA LYS A 306 -10.47 -3.95 -10.93
C LYS A 306 -9.02 -3.44 -11.05
N SER A 307 -8.08 -4.02 -10.32
CA SER A 307 -6.67 -3.67 -10.47
C SER A 307 -6.13 -4.10 -11.83
N LYS A 308 -5.07 -3.42 -12.28
CA LYS A 308 -4.35 -3.76 -13.51
C LYS A 308 -2.90 -4.03 -13.19
N PHE A 309 -2.44 -5.24 -13.49
CA PHE A 309 -1.06 -5.65 -13.44
C PHE A 309 -0.59 -5.83 -14.88
N ASN A 310 0.06 -4.80 -15.43
CA ASN A 310 0.47 -4.75 -16.84
C ASN A 310 1.84 -5.41 -17.09
N ASP A 311 2.51 -5.87 -16.03
CA ASP A 311 3.76 -6.64 -16.06
C ASP A 311 3.63 -7.82 -15.08
N LEU A 312 4.75 -8.44 -14.70
CA LEU A 312 4.78 -9.51 -13.68
C LEU A 312 4.15 -9.06 -12.35
N VAL A 313 3.31 -9.90 -11.76
CA VAL A 313 2.90 -9.76 -10.36
C VAL A 313 3.17 -11.03 -9.55
N GLU A 314 3.71 -10.84 -8.35
CA GLU A 314 4.00 -11.90 -7.40
C GLU A 314 3.28 -11.66 -6.07
N PHE A 315 2.45 -12.63 -5.69
CA PHE A 315 1.88 -12.84 -4.36
C PHE A 315 2.41 -14.19 -3.84
N VAL A 316 3.73 -14.33 -3.75
CA VAL A 316 4.39 -15.57 -3.33
C VAL A 316 4.43 -15.66 -1.81
N GLU A 317 4.09 -16.83 -1.25
CA GLU A 317 4.13 -17.09 0.21
C GLU A 317 3.31 -16.08 1.05
N CYS A 318 2.24 -15.52 0.46
CA CYS A 318 1.35 -14.59 1.16
C CYS A 318 0.45 -15.31 2.15
N ASN A 319 -0.09 -14.54 3.11
CA ASN A 319 -1.11 -15.01 4.04
C ASN A 319 -2.29 -14.03 4.09
N PHE A 320 -3.40 -14.44 3.48
CA PHE A 320 -4.70 -13.77 3.57
C PHE A 320 -5.53 -14.48 4.65
N THR A 321 -5.53 -13.93 5.86
CA THR A 321 -6.24 -14.52 7.00
C THR A 321 -7.75 -14.29 6.93
N SER A 322 -8.16 -13.18 6.33
CA SER A 322 -9.56 -12.91 5.97
C SER A 322 -9.75 -13.09 4.46
N GLY A 323 -10.90 -12.65 3.92
CA GLY A 323 -11.16 -12.71 2.48
C GLY A 323 -10.29 -11.74 1.66
N VAL A 324 -10.01 -12.12 0.42
CA VAL A 324 -9.34 -11.28 -0.57
C VAL A 324 -10.17 -11.23 -1.85
N SER A 325 -10.28 -10.07 -2.50
CA SER A 325 -10.96 -9.93 -3.79
C SER A 325 -10.03 -9.34 -4.85
N PHE A 326 -9.83 -10.09 -5.91
CA PHE A 326 -9.23 -9.71 -7.19
C PHE A 326 -10.30 -9.60 -8.29
N GLN A 327 -11.58 -9.45 -7.93
CA GLN A 327 -12.68 -9.41 -8.89
C GLN A 327 -12.41 -8.43 -10.03
N GLN A 328 -12.64 -8.85 -11.28
CA GLN A 328 -12.44 -8.02 -12.48
C GLN A 328 -11.02 -7.46 -12.67
N SER A 329 -10.01 -8.05 -12.02
CA SER A 329 -8.61 -7.63 -12.19
C SER A 329 -8.02 -8.18 -13.48
N ASN A 330 -7.06 -7.45 -14.05
CA ASN A 330 -6.33 -7.85 -15.25
C ASN A 330 -4.87 -8.15 -14.91
N PHE A 331 -4.40 -9.31 -15.35
CA PHE A 331 -3.02 -9.78 -15.23
C PHE A 331 -2.47 -10.01 -16.64
N LEU A 332 -1.63 -9.09 -17.12
CA LEU A 332 -1.24 -9.05 -18.54
C LEU A 332 -0.11 -10.02 -18.89
N ILE A 333 0.88 -10.16 -18.01
CA ILE A 333 2.01 -11.08 -18.17
C ILE A 333 1.77 -12.27 -17.23
N ASP A 334 2.65 -12.53 -16.27
CA ASP A 334 2.52 -13.66 -15.37
C ASP A 334 1.99 -13.21 -14.01
N ALA A 335 1.12 -14.03 -13.42
CA ALA A 335 0.56 -13.82 -12.10
C ALA A 335 0.87 -15.01 -11.21
N THR A 336 1.76 -14.80 -10.24
CA THR A 336 2.24 -15.86 -9.35
C THR A 336 1.61 -15.72 -7.98
N PHE A 337 0.90 -16.74 -7.54
CA PHE A 337 0.26 -16.89 -6.23
C PHE A 337 0.74 -18.16 -5.52
N ASN A 338 1.92 -18.69 -5.85
CA ASN A 338 2.38 -19.97 -5.34
C ASN A 338 2.69 -19.96 -3.84
N ASN A 339 2.49 -21.10 -3.19
CA ASN A 339 2.67 -21.31 -1.75
C ASN A 339 1.91 -20.29 -0.87
N THR A 340 0.84 -19.68 -1.40
CA THR A 340 0.05 -18.67 -0.69
C THR A 340 -1.10 -19.31 0.06
N LYS A 341 -1.42 -18.74 1.22
CA LYS A 341 -2.53 -19.18 2.08
C LYS A 341 -3.68 -18.21 1.97
N PHE A 342 -4.77 -18.69 1.40
CA PHE A 342 -6.09 -18.07 1.41
C PHE A 342 -6.92 -18.76 2.50
N ILE A 343 -6.87 -18.23 3.72
CA ILE A 343 -7.62 -18.79 4.85
C ILE A 343 -9.10 -18.41 4.71
N GLY A 344 -9.37 -17.12 4.51
CA GLY A 344 -10.69 -16.65 4.12
C GLY A 344 -10.96 -16.84 2.62
N PRO A 345 -12.16 -16.47 2.15
CA PRO A 345 -12.57 -16.67 0.75
C PRO A 345 -11.69 -15.86 -0.21
N ALA A 346 -11.25 -16.51 -1.30
CA ALA A 346 -10.50 -15.86 -2.37
C ALA A 346 -11.39 -15.63 -3.60
N ASP A 347 -11.65 -14.37 -3.93
CA ASP A 347 -12.51 -14.00 -5.04
C ASP A 347 -11.67 -13.53 -6.24
N PHE A 348 -11.70 -14.27 -7.33
CA PHE A 348 -11.09 -13.97 -8.63
C PHE A 348 -12.15 -13.87 -9.74
N ASN A 349 -13.42 -13.67 -9.38
CA ASN A 349 -14.54 -13.63 -10.33
C ASN A 349 -14.28 -12.62 -11.45
N SER A 350 -14.55 -13.05 -12.68
CA SER A 350 -14.35 -12.22 -13.89
C SER A 350 -12.92 -11.68 -14.05
N GLY A 351 -11.92 -12.30 -13.41
CA GLY A 351 -10.50 -11.96 -13.59
C GLY A 351 -9.99 -12.38 -14.96
N ASN A 352 -8.99 -11.66 -15.48
CA ASN A 352 -8.37 -11.93 -16.77
C ASN A 352 -6.87 -12.18 -16.61
N PHE A 353 -6.43 -13.41 -16.85
CA PHE A 353 -5.05 -13.88 -16.76
C PHE A 353 -4.52 -14.16 -18.16
N LEU A 354 -3.75 -13.24 -18.74
CA LEU A 354 -3.29 -13.37 -20.14
C LEU A 354 -2.02 -14.21 -20.29
N GLY A 355 -1.07 -14.13 -19.36
CA GLY A 355 0.07 -15.05 -19.27
C GLY A 355 -0.15 -16.17 -18.26
N PHE A 356 0.93 -16.67 -17.68
CA PHE A 356 0.89 -17.83 -16.78
C PHE A 356 0.28 -17.48 -15.42
N ALA A 357 -0.69 -18.27 -14.95
CA ALA A 357 -1.29 -18.12 -13.63
C ALA A 357 -0.86 -19.29 -12.73
N ASP A 358 0.05 -19.02 -11.79
CA ASP A 358 0.64 -20.04 -10.90
C ASP A 358 0.02 -19.97 -9.49
N PHE A 359 -0.84 -20.91 -9.15
CA PHE A 359 -1.38 -21.13 -7.80
C PHE A 359 -0.78 -22.38 -7.14
N GLY A 360 0.37 -22.85 -7.63
CA GLY A 360 0.98 -24.10 -7.20
C GLY A 360 1.34 -24.12 -5.72
N GLY A 361 1.02 -25.21 -5.03
CA GLY A 361 1.32 -25.36 -3.58
C GLY A 361 0.45 -24.51 -2.65
N SER A 362 -0.52 -23.76 -3.18
CA SER A 362 -1.34 -22.84 -2.38
C SER A 362 -2.46 -23.55 -1.62
N GLN A 363 -2.94 -22.89 -0.56
CA GLN A 363 -4.00 -23.38 0.32
C GLN A 363 -5.22 -22.47 0.21
N PHE A 364 -6.40 -23.05 -0.04
CA PHE A 364 -7.69 -22.36 -0.11
C PHE A 364 -8.66 -22.99 0.90
N ASP A 365 -8.66 -22.51 2.14
CA ASP A 365 -9.42 -23.13 3.23
C ASP A 365 -10.93 -22.92 3.06
N ASP A 366 -11.35 -21.67 2.82
CA ASP A 366 -12.76 -21.32 2.55
C ASP A 366 -13.14 -21.35 1.07
N GLY A 367 -12.21 -21.78 0.20
CA GLY A 367 -12.43 -21.92 -1.24
C GLY A 367 -12.05 -20.69 -2.06
N ALA A 368 -12.27 -20.79 -3.37
CA ALA A 368 -11.94 -19.76 -4.34
C ALA A 368 -13.00 -19.64 -5.44
N ASP A 369 -13.35 -18.42 -5.79
CA ASP A 369 -14.28 -18.13 -6.89
C ASP A 369 -13.51 -17.65 -8.12
N PHE A 370 -13.47 -18.44 -9.19
CA PHE A 370 -12.94 -18.08 -10.50
C PHE A 370 -14.05 -18.05 -11.56
N SER A 371 -15.31 -17.93 -11.15
CA SER A 371 -16.42 -17.90 -12.08
C SER A 371 -16.28 -16.74 -13.08
N ASN A 372 -16.58 -17.00 -14.35
CA ASN A 372 -16.43 -16.07 -15.47
C ASN A 372 -14.98 -15.57 -15.71
N ALA A 373 -13.97 -16.15 -15.05
CA ALA A 373 -12.58 -15.77 -15.29
C ALA A 373 -12.08 -16.26 -16.66
N SER A 374 -11.11 -15.56 -17.22
CA SER A 374 -10.46 -15.91 -18.50
C SER A 374 -8.97 -16.13 -18.30
N PHE A 375 -8.45 -17.20 -18.86
CA PHE A 375 -7.05 -17.62 -18.81
C PHE A 375 -6.53 -17.82 -20.25
N GLY A 376 -5.78 -16.85 -20.75
CA GLY A 376 -5.09 -16.91 -22.05
C GLY A 376 -3.80 -17.76 -22.01
N GLY A 377 -3.13 -17.78 -20.85
CA GLY A 377 -2.00 -18.66 -20.57
C GLY A 377 -2.40 -19.91 -19.77
N PRO A 378 -1.43 -20.79 -19.46
CA PRO A 378 -1.69 -21.95 -18.61
C PRO A 378 -2.07 -21.54 -17.19
N ALA A 379 -2.89 -22.36 -16.52
CA ALA A 379 -3.25 -22.19 -15.12
C ALA A 379 -2.76 -23.41 -14.31
N ASP A 380 -1.95 -23.18 -13.29
CA ASP A 380 -1.37 -24.24 -12.46
C ASP A 380 -1.89 -24.17 -11.03
N PHE A 381 -2.62 -25.20 -10.60
CA PHE A 381 -3.08 -25.44 -9.23
C PHE A 381 -2.41 -26.69 -8.63
N SER A 382 -1.31 -27.17 -9.22
CA SER A 382 -0.63 -28.38 -8.77
C SER A 382 -0.14 -28.25 -7.33
N ARG A 383 -0.20 -29.35 -6.57
CA ARG A 383 0.16 -29.39 -5.13
C ARG A 383 -0.70 -28.50 -4.22
N SER A 384 -1.78 -27.91 -4.72
CA SER A 384 -2.68 -27.09 -3.91
C SER A 384 -3.57 -27.94 -2.99
N ASN A 385 -4.03 -27.33 -1.90
CA ASN A 385 -5.05 -27.91 -1.03
C ASN A 385 -6.26 -26.98 -0.98
N ILE A 386 -7.38 -27.44 -1.54
CA ILE A 386 -8.62 -26.69 -1.63
C ILE A 386 -9.63 -27.31 -0.68
N GLY A 387 -9.74 -26.74 0.53
CA GLY A 387 -10.66 -27.18 1.58
C GLY A 387 -12.11 -26.76 1.32
N GLY A 388 -12.31 -25.61 0.68
CA GLY A 388 -13.63 -25.12 0.27
C GLY A 388 -14.04 -25.54 -1.14
N LYS A 389 -14.93 -24.76 -1.77
CA LYS A 389 -15.30 -24.89 -3.18
C LYS A 389 -14.29 -24.12 -4.04
N ILE A 390 -13.81 -24.72 -5.13
CA ILE A 390 -13.25 -23.97 -6.26
C ILE A 390 -14.32 -23.83 -7.35
N ASP A 391 -14.81 -22.62 -7.54
CA ASP A 391 -15.85 -22.31 -8.51
C ASP A 391 -15.21 -21.92 -9.85
N LEU A 392 -15.37 -22.77 -10.87
CA LEU A 392 -14.90 -22.48 -12.24
C LEU A 392 -16.09 -22.25 -13.19
N HIS A 393 -17.26 -21.87 -12.67
CA HIS A 393 -18.48 -21.66 -13.48
C HIS A 393 -18.22 -20.69 -14.63
N ASP A 394 -18.47 -21.14 -15.86
CA ASP A 394 -18.22 -20.36 -17.09
C ASP A 394 -16.80 -19.77 -17.21
N ALA A 395 -15.82 -20.34 -16.50
CA ALA A 395 -14.42 -19.97 -16.66
C ALA A 395 -13.85 -20.48 -17.99
N GLN A 396 -12.90 -19.73 -18.53
CA GLN A 396 -12.35 -19.90 -19.87
C GLN A 396 -10.86 -20.17 -19.81
N PHE A 397 -10.43 -21.33 -20.30
CA PHE A 397 -9.03 -21.71 -20.37
C PHE A 397 -8.63 -21.98 -21.82
N GLU A 398 -7.79 -21.10 -22.37
CA GLU A 398 -7.25 -21.25 -23.73
C GLU A 398 -6.07 -22.24 -23.78
N LYS A 399 -5.46 -22.51 -22.63
CA LYS A 399 -4.34 -23.44 -22.44
C LYS A 399 -4.67 -24.49 -21.38
N ASN A 400 -3.67 -25.32 -21.08
CA ASN A 400 -3.80 -26.43 -20.15
C ASN A 400 -4.02 -25.94 -18.71
N VAL A 401 -4.81 -26.71 -17.97
CA VAL A 401 -5.09 -26.49 -16.56
C VAL A 401 -4.55 -27.66 -15.75
N TYR A 402 -3.72 -27.38 -14.74
CA TYR A 402 -3.02 -28.40 -13.96
C TYR A 402 -3.53 -28.43 -12.52
N PHE A 403 -3.85 -29.62 -12.03
CA PHE A 403 -4.23 -29.89 -10.64
C PHE A 403 -3.45 -31.10 -10.10
N GLU A 404 -2.26 -31.36 -10.65
CA GLU A 404 -1.50 -32.55 -10.31
C GLU A 404 -1.08 -32.53 -8.84
N SER A 405 -1.27 -33.65 -8.14
CA SER A 405 -1.00 -33.77 -6.69
C SER A 405 -1.77 -32.77 -5.80
N SER A 406 -2.90 -32.23 -6.28
CA SER A 406 -3.78 -31.38 -5.48
C SER A 406 -4.80 -32.21 -4.68
N LYS A 407 -5.48 -31.55 -3.74
CA LYS A 407 -6.69 -32.06 -3.08
C LYS A 407 -7.80 -31.04 -3.24
N VAL A 408 -8.97 -31.49 -3.68
CA VAL A 408 -10.10 -30.62 -4.00
C VAL A 408 -11.35 -31.11 -3.28
N ASN A 409 -11.85 -30.33 -2.32
CA ASN A 409 -13.04 -30.71 -1.59
C ASN A 409 -14.30 -30.58 -2.46
N SER A 410 -14.56 -29.40 -3.02
CA SER A 410 -15.64 -29.20 -4.00
C SER A 410 -15.12 -28.45 -5.21
N ILE A 411 -15.55 -28.84 -6.41
CA ILE A 411 -15.25 -28.14 -7.66
C ILE A 411 -16.52 -27.97 -8.49
N ASP A 412 -16.72 -26.80 -9.08
CA ASP A 412 -17.79 -26.54 -10.04
C ASP A 412 -17.19 -26.35 -11.44
N LEU A 413 -17.55 -27.23 -12.36
CA LEU A 413 -17.10 -27.20 -13.77
C LEU A 413 -18.23 -26.84 -14.74
N SER A 414 -19.36 -26.35 -14.24
CA SER A 414 -20.51 -26.03 -15.08
C SER A 414 -20.16 -24.91 -16.07
N LYS A 415 -20.46 -25.16 -17.35
CA LYS A 415 -20.11 -24.29 -18.50
C LYS A 415 -18.61 -23.97 -18.69
N THR A 416 -17.71 -24.54 -17.90
CA THR A 416 -16.27 -24.27 -18.01
C THR A 416 -15.72 -24.73 -19.37
N ARG A 417 -14.94 -23.88 -20.02
CA ARG A 417 -14.27 -24.20 -21.29
C ARG A 417 -12.78 -24.44 -21.05
N TYR A 418 -12.32 -25.64 -21.36
CA TYR A 418 -10.92 -26.06 -21.32
C TYR A 418 -10.70 -27.13 -22.39
N GLU A 419 -9.46 -27.24 -22.88
CA GLU A 419 -9.04 -28.29 -23.82
C GLU A 419 -8.44 -29.50 -23.10
N TRP A 420 -7.55 -29.24 -22.12
CA TRP A 420 -6.92 -30.25 -21.28
C TRP A 420 -6.98 -29.85 -19.80
N LEU A 421 -7.51 -30.75 -18.97
CA LEU A 421 -7.59 -30.60 -17.52
C LEU A 421 -6.88 -31.79 -16.86
N PHE A 422 -5.75 -31.52 -16.20
CA PHE A 422 -4.95 -32.54 -15.51
C PHE A 422 -5.36 -32.62 -14.04
N LEU A 423 -6.49 -33.27 -13.77
CA LEU A 423 -7.09 -33.42 -12.44
C LEU A 423 -7.54 -34.87 -12.23
N HIS A 424 -6.87 -35.65 -11.38
CA HIS A 424 -7.29 -37.03 -11.11
C HIS A 424 -8.63 -37.08 -10.37
N TRP A 425 -9.46 -38.07 -10.69
CA TRP A 425 -10.80 -38.23 -10.13
C TRP A 425 -10.75 -38.44 -8.61
N ASN A 426 -9.77 -39.22 -8.15
CA ASN A 426 -9.55 -39.48 -6.72
C ASN A 426 -9.08 -38.25 -5.91
N SER A 427 -8.82 -37.12 -6.56
CA SER A 427 -8.43 -35.87 -5.91
C SER A 427 -9.64 -34.99 -5.56
N ILE A 428 -10.83 -35.33 -6.05
CA ILE A 428 -12.07 -34.57 -5.89
C ILE A 428 -12.99 -35.29 -4.90
N ASN A 429 -13.48 -34.60 -3.86
CA ASN A 429 -14.52 -35.17 -2.98
C ASN A 429 -15.94 -34.92 -3.54
N HIS A 430 -16.20 -33.73 -4.06
CA HIS A 430 -17.49 -33.33 -4.62
C HIS A 430 -17.33 -32.55 -5.92
N LEU A 431 -18.18 -32.85 -6.90
CA LEU A 431 -18.28 -32.13 -8.18
C LEU A 431 -19.68 -31.53 -8.28
N GLU A 432 -19.80 -30.20 -8.28
CA GLU A 432 -21.03 -29.48 -8.63
C GLU A 432 -21.19 -29.50 -10.15
N PHE A 433 -22.41 -29.80 -10.63
CA PHE A 433 -22.57 -30.37 -11.97
C PHE A 433 -23.71 -29.81 -12.82
N ASP A 434 -23.46 -29.88 -14.13
CA ASP A 434 -24.46 -30.13 -15.17
C ASP A 434 -24.05 -31.38 -15.98
N GLU A 435 -24.97 -31.96 -16.77
CA GLU A 435 -24.69 -33.15 -17.60
C GLU A 435 -23.50 -32.94 -18.55
N ALA A 436 -23.31 -31.72 -19.06
CA ALA A 436 -22.24 -31.40 -19.98
C ALA A 436 -20.86 -31.44 -19.31
N ALA A 437 -20.75 -30.97 -18.07
CA ALA A 437 -19.51 -30.98 -17.29
C ALA A 437 -19.01 -32.41 -17.05
N TYR A 438 -19.89 -33.35 -16.68
CA TYR A 438 -19.53 -34.76 -16.50
C TYR A 438 -19.01 -35.39 -17.80
N GLN A 439 -19.77 -35.25 -18.90
CA GLN A 439 -19.37 -35.84 -20.18
C GLN A 439 -18.04 -35.28 -20.66
N LYS A 440 -17.82 -33.98 -20.47
CA LYS A 440 -16.56 -33.34 -20.82
C LYS A 440 -15.39 -33.87 -20.00
N LEU A 441 -15.55 -34.03 -18.68
CA LEU A 441 -14.50 -34.56 -17.81
C LEU A 441 -14.17 -36.03 -18.12
N ILE A 442 -15.19 -36.86 -18.37
CA ILE A 442 -15.01 -38.26 -18.80
C ILE A 442 -14.25 -38.33 -20.11
N ASN A 443 -14.61 -37.49 -21.09
CA ASN A 443 -13.93 -37.44 -22.38
C ASN A 443 -12.48 -36.95 -22.24
N ASN A 444 -12.24 -35.99 -21.36
CA ASN A 444 -10.89 -35.54 -21.01
C ASN A 444 -10.05 -36.72 -20.48
N TYR A 445 -10.55 -37.53 -19.54
CA TYR A 445 -9.84 -38.72 -19.04
C TYR A 445 -9.53 -39.76 -20.12
N LYS A 446 -10.50 -40.05 -21.00
CA LYS A 446 -10.28 -40.96 -22.13
C LYS A 446 -9.18 -40.47 -23.05
N ARG A 447 -9.16 -39.17 -23.36
CA ARG A 447 -8.13 -38.54 -24.20
C ARG A 447 -6.75 -38.56 -23.54
N LEU A 448 -6.69 -38.36 -22.22
CA LEU A 448 -5.47 -38.49 -21.41
C LEU A 448 -5.03 -39.95 -21.21
N GLN A 449 -5.84 -40.92 -21.64
CA GLN A 449 -5.62 -42.35 -21.40
C GLN A 449 -5.59 -42.74 -19.92
N TRP A 450 -6.36 -42.04 -19.08
CA TRP A 450 -6.55 -42.37 -17.66
C TRP A 450 -7.80 -43.24 -17.50
N GLN A 451 -7.69 -44.53 -17.79
CA GLN A 451 -8.85 -45.42 -17.87
C GLN A 451 -9.59 -45.54 -16.54
N GLN A 452 -8.86 -45.65 -15.42
CA GLN A 452 -9.46 -45.78 -14.10
C GLN A 452 -10.29 -44.53 -13.73
N ASP A 453 -9.71 -43.33 -13.87
CA ASP A 453 -10.41 -42.07 -13.62
C ASP A 453 -11.66 -41.92 -14.52
N SER A 454 -11.54 -42.30 -15.81
CA SER A 454 -12.68 -42.30 -16.73
C SER A 454 -13.80 -43.23 -16.25
N THR A 455 -13.48 -44.43 -15.76
CA THR A 455 -14.47 -45.40 -15.28
C THR A 455 -15.14 -44.91 -14.01
N ASP A 456 -14.37 -44.46 -13.02
CA ASP A 456 -14.88 -44.03 -11.72
C ASP A 456 -15.78 -42.78 -11.84
N CYS A 457 -15.39 -41.83 -12.68
CA CYS A 457 -16.21 -40.66 -13.01
C CYS A 457 -17.52 -41.07 -13.70
N SER A 458 -17.46 -41.98 -14.68
CA SER A 458 -18.64 -42.47 -15.41
C SER A 458 -19.62 -43.20 -14.49
N SER A 459 -19.12 -44.04 -13.58
CA SER A 459 -19.94 -44.77 -12.61
C SER A 459 -20.67 -43.82 -11.66
N THR A 460 -19.99 -42.79 -11.16
CA THR A 460 -20.61 -41.77 -10.30
C THR A 460 -21.73 -41.04 -11.02
N TYR A 461 -21.50 -40.65 -12.28
CA TYR A 461 -22.50 -39.97 -13.12
C TYR A 461 -23.75 -40.83 -13.36
N VAL A 462 -23.58 -42.10 -13.72
CA VAL A 462 -24.72 -43.02 -13.95
C VAL A 462 -25.54 -43.20 -12.67
N ASN A 463 -24.88 -43.36 -11.52
CA ASN A 463 -25.56 -43.47 -10.23
C ASN A 463 -26.35 -42.19 -9.91
N ALA A 464 -25.77 -41.01 -10.15
CA ALA A 464 -26.45 -39.73 -9.92
C ALA A 464 -27.75 -39.61 -10.74
N ILE A 465 -27.70 -39.89 -12.05
CA ILE A 465 -28.90 -39.85 -12.92
C ILE A 465 -29.95 -40.89 -12.49
N GLN A 466 -29.53 -42.10 -12.13
CA GLN A 466 -30.45 -43.13 -11.66
C GLN A 466 -31.18 -42.68 -10.38
N THR A 467 -30.48 -41.99 -9.48
CA THR A 467 -31.04 -41.46 -8.24
C THR A 467 -32.04 -40.32 -8.50
N GLU A 468 -31.73 -39.41 -9.44
CA GLU A 468 -32.66 -38.35 -9.86
C GLU A 468 -33.89 -38.93 -10.58
N SER A 469 -33.71 -39.91 -11.46
CA SER A 469 -34.80 -40.56 -12.19
C SER A 469 -35.70 -41.42 -11.28
N ALA A 470 -35.17 -41.94 -10.17
CA ALA A 470 -35.93 -42.65 -9.15
C ALA A 470 -36.81 -41.72 -8.28
N ASN A 471 -36.47 -40.43 -8.23
CA ASN A 471 -37.25 -39.40 -7.54
C ASN A 471 -38.20 -38.62 -8.49
N GLY A 472 -38.21 -38.95 -9.79
CA GLY A 472 -39.08 -38.37 -10.82
C GLY A 472 -40.22 -39.31 -11.26
N PRO A 473 -41.25 -38.80 -11.98
CA PRO A 473 -42.40 -39.62 -12.37
C PRO A 473 -42.02 -40.76 -13.34
N TYR A 474 -42.62 -41.93 -13.10
CA TYR A 474 -42.35 -43.28 -13.64
C TYR A 474 -42.07 -43.45 -15.15
N TRP A 475 -42.33 -42.47 -16.02
CA TRP A 475 -42.12 -42.59 -17.47
C TRP A 475 -40.67 -42.34 -17.90
N ILE A 476 -39.82 -41.76 -17.05
CA ILE A 476 -38.39 -41.51 -17.30
C ILE A 476 -37.55 -42.81 -17.17
N MET A 477 -38.00 -43.78 -16.37
CA MET A 477 -37.23 -45.01 -16.08
C MET A 477 -36.96 -45.91 -17.31
N ASN A 478 -37.74 -45.80 -18.39
CA ASN A 478 -37.59 -46.67 -19.57
C ASN A 478 -36.61 -46.14 -20.64
N ALA A 479 -36.17 -44.89 -20.54
CA ALA A 479 -35.26 -44.28 -21.53
C ALA A 479 -33.77 -44.50 -21.20
N VAL A 480 -33.41 -44.64 -19.93
CA VAL A 480 -32.01 -44.76 -19.48
C VAL A 480 -31.45 -46.19 -19.71
N GLY A 481 -32.30 -47.22 -19.67
CA GLY A 481 -31.88 -48.63 -19.86
C GLY A 481 -31.58 -49.02 -21.31
N SER A 482 -32.07 -48.28 -22.30
CA SER A 482 -31.95 -48.62 -23.73
C SER A 482 -30.73 -48.01 -24.43
N ILE A 483 -30.05 -47.05 -23.80
CA ILE A 483 -28.83 -46.42 -24.34
C ILE A 483 -27.59 -47.30 -24.13
N PHE A 484 -27.59 -48.21 -23.14
CA PHE A 484 -26.39 -48.97 -22.74
C PHE A 484 -26.50 -50.50 -22.88
N SER A 485 -27.62 -51.05 -23.35
CA SER A 485 -27.77 -52.49 -23.63
C SER A 485 -27.40 -52.87 -25.07
N GLY A 486 -26.22 -52.46 -25.51
CA GLY A 486 -25.59 -52.96 -26.74
C GLY A 486 -24.80 -54.24 -26.47
N ASN A 487 -25.47 -55.36 -26.17
CA ASN A 487 -24.85 -56.68 -26.23
C ASN A 487 -25.76 -57.65 -26.98
N GLY A 488 -25.43 -57.90 -28.25
CA GLY A 488 -26.14 -58.85 -29.09
C GLY A 488 -25.87 -60.28 -28.65
N SER A 489 -26.91 -60.98 -28.25
CA SER A 489 -26.92 -62.45 -28.19
C SER A 489 -27.95 -62.97 -29.20
N SER A 490 -27.47 -63.48 -30.33
CA SER A 490 -28.26 -64.21 -31.31
C SER A 490 -28.83 -65.48 -30.69
N THR A 491 -30.16 -65.59 -30.62
CA THR A 491 -30.83 -66.86 -30.29
C THR A 491 -31.48 -67.43 -31.54
N ASN A 492 -30.96 -68.58 -31.97
CA ASN A 492 -31.60 -69.45 -32.97
C ASN A 492 -32.92 -69.98 -32.42
N ARG A 493 -34.03 -69.74 -33.14
CA ARG A 493 -35.28 -70.49 -32.98
C ARG A 493 -35.58 -71.25 -34.27
N THR A 494 -35.45 -72.57 -34.19
CA THR A 494 -36.05 -73.54 -35.11
C THR A 494 -37.56 -73.60 -34.86
N ASN A 495 -38.35 -73.39 -35.91
CA ASN A 495 -39.79 -73.69 -35.96
C ASN A 495 -40.00 -75.09 -36.55
N PRO A 496 -40.94 -75.91 -36.04
CA PRO A 496 -41.28 -77.19 -36.63
C PRO A 496 -42.25 -77.02 -37.81
N LYS A 497 -42.09 -77.86 -38.84
CA LYS A 497 -43.07 -78.03 -39.92
C LYS A 497 -43.88 -79.32 -39.70
N ALA A 498 -45.16 -79.21 -40.07
CA ALA A 498 -46.16 -80.21 -40.39
C ALA A 498 -45.71 -81.68 -40.54
N SER A 499 -46.36 -82.56 -39.77
CA SER A 499 -47.33 -83.58 -40.24
C SER A 499 -47.99 -84.24 -39.05
#